data_AF-A0A842VJG5-F1
#
_entry.id   AF-A0A842VJG5-F1
#
_cell.length_a   1.000
_cell.length_b   1.000
_cell.length_c   1.000
_cell.angle_alpha   90.00
_cell.angle_beta   90.00
_cell.angle_gamma   90.00
#
_symmetry.space_group_name_H-M   'P 1'
#
loop_
_entity.id
_entity.type
_entity.pdbx_description
1 polymer ?
#
loop_
_entity_poly.entity_id
_entity_poly.type
_entity_poly.pdbx_seq_one_letter_code
_entity_poly.pdbx_strand_id
1 'polypeptide(L)'
;MAKENSITIDGKNIPCSIELRDIFELQYYVENPRIHFIISSLGKNVTQEDIEKEMWGADSTKKLFRNIKRNDGLLEEIIVKDNLVIEGNTRLCAYR
;
A
#
# COMPACT_ATOMS: atom_id res chain seq x y z
N MET A 1 -16.48 -11.52 23.67
CA MET A 1 -15.25 -12.08 23.05
C MET A 1 -14.98 -11.24 21.82
N ALA A 2 -13.84 -10.54 21.76
CA ALA A 2 -13.48 -9.79 20.55
C ALA A 2 -13.31 -10.80 19.42
N LYS A 3 -13.99 -10.56 18.29
CA LYS A 3 -13.87 -11.43 17.11
C LYS A 3 -12.43 -11.29 16.63
N GLU A 4 -11.67 -12.39 16.59
CA GLU A 4 -10.34 -12.37 15.99
C GLU A 4 -10.49 -11.94 14.52
N ASN A 5 -9.84 -10.84 14.15
CA ASN A 5 -9.83 -10.41 12.77
C ASN A 5 -9.00 -11.41 11.96
N SER A 6 -9.49 -11.78 10.79
CA SER A 6 -8.76 -12.66 9.88
C SER A 6 -9.03 -12.25 8.44
N ILE A 7 -8.03 -12.48 7.60
CA ILE A 7 -8.13 -12.33 6.15
C ILE A 7 -8.03 -13.71 5.50
N THR A 8 -8.81 -13.94 4.45
CA THR A 8 -8.73 -15.20 3.70
C THR A 8 -7.80 -15.02 2.50
N ILE A 9 -6.69 -15.75 2.49
CA ILE A 9 -5.74 -15.78 1.38
C ILE A 9 -5.59 -17.24 0.93
N ASP A 10 -5.84 -17.51 -0.34
CA ASP A 10 -5.74 -18.86 -0.93
C ASP A 10 -6.54 -19.92 -0.12
N GLY A 11 -7.76 -19.55 0.30
CA GLY A 11 -8.65 -20.40 1.10
C GLY A 11 -8.21 -20.60 2.55
N LYS A 12 -7.10 -20.00 2.99
CA LYS A 12 -6.61 -20.06 4.36
C LYS A 12 -7.00 -18.79 5.11
N ASN A 13 -7.53 -18.95 6.32
CA ASN A 13 -7.78 -17.84 7.23
C ASN A 13 -6.48 -17.52 7.98
N ILE A 14 -5.98 -16.31 7.76
CA ILE A 14 -4.77 -15.79 8.39
C ILE A 14 -5.21 -14.79 9.45
N PRO A 15 -4.87 -15.02 10.73
CA PRO A 15 -5.16 -14.07 11.80
C PRO A 15 -4.48 -12.73 11.54
N CYS A 16 -5.20 -11.63 11.79
CA CYS A 16 -4.67 -10.29 11.66
C CYS A 16 -5.21 -9.37 12.77
N SER A 17 -4.60 -8.19 12.90
CA SER A 17 -5.06 -7.12 13.77
C SER A 17 -5.28 -5.87 12.93
N ILE A 18 -6.25 -5.05 13.34
CA ILE A 18 -6.46 -3.72 12.77
C ILE A 18 -5.96 -2.70 13.80
N GLU A 19 -5.13 -1.77 13.35
CA GLU A 19 -4.53 -0.74 14.19
C GLU A 19 -4.30 0.55 13.39
N LEU A 20 -4.16 1.66 14.11
CA LEU A 20 -3.68 2.92 13.53
C LEU A 20 -2.15 2.91 13.51
N ARG A 21 -1.59 3.24 12.36
CA ARG A 21 -0.13 3.29 12.12
C ARG A 21 0.24 4.63 11.51
N ASP A 22 1.47 5.07 11.77
CA ASP A 22 2.05 6.18 11.02
C ASP A 22 2.38 5.70 9.59
N ILE A 23 1.83 6.39 8.60
CA ILE A 23 2.03 6.07 7.18
C ILE A 23 3.49 6.23 6.74
N PHE A 24 4.28 7.04 7.45
CA PHE A 24 5.69 7.27 7.13
C PHE A 24 6.61 6.15 7.60
N GLU A 25 6.12 5.25 8.47
CA GLU A 25 6.84 4.02 8.85
C GLU A 25 6.70 2.91 7.81
N LEU A 26 5.74 3.05 6.89
CA LEU A 26 5.42 2.03 5.89
C LEU A 26 6.32 2.12 4.64
N GLN A 27 6.63 0.95 4.08
CA GLN A 27 7.49 0.78 2.92
C GLN A 27 6.78 0.02 1.80
N TYR A 28 7.07 0.40 0.55
CA TYR A 28 6.64 -0.32 -0.65
C TYR A 28 7.27 -1.72 -0.68
N TYR A 29 6.43 -2.73 -0.89
CA TYR A 29 6.89 -4.11 -1.01
C TYR A 29 7.49 -4.36 -2.41
N VAL A 30 8.82 -4.55 -2.47
CA VAL A 30 9.59 -4.63 -3.73
C VAL A 30 9.25 -5.84 -4.61
N GLU A 31 8.72 -6.92 -4.03
CA GLU A 31 8.28 -8.08 -4.81
C GLU A 31 6.84 -7.96 -5.33
N ASN A 32 6.13 -6.88 -4.95
CA ASN A 32 4.85 -6.60 -5.59
C ASN A 32 5.10 -6.40 -7.11
N PRO A 33 4.38 -7.10 -8.02
CA PRO A 33 4.66 -7.04 -9.45
C PRO A 33 4.69 -5.63 -10.05
N ARG A 34 3.84 -4.72 -9.53
CA ARG A 34 3.82 -3.32 -9.97
C ARG A 34 5.07 -2.57 -9.53
N ILE A 35 5.50 -2.76 -8.28
CA ILE A 35 6.70 -2.12 -7.73
C ILE A 35 7.95 -2.69 -8.39
N HIS A 36 8.00 -4.00 -8.57
CA HIS A 36 9.08 -4.69 -9.27
C HIS A 36 9.26 -4.12 -10.69
N PHE A 37 8.16 -3.90 -11.42
CA PHE A 37 8.20 -3.28 -12.74
C PHE A 37 8.81 -1.86 -12.69
N ILE A 38 8.37 -1.02 -11.75
CA ILE A 38 8.91 0.33 -11.55
C ILE A 38 10.43 0.29 -11.26
N ILE A 39 10.85 -0.60 -10.37
CA ILE A 39 12.28 -0.76 -10.04
C ILE A 39 13.07 -1.15 -11.29
N SER A 40 12.55 -2.11 -12.07
CA SER A 40 13.20 -2.59 -13.30
C SER A 40 13.33 -1.50 -14.37
N SER A 41 12.38 -0.56 -14.43
CA SER A 41 12.41 0.54 -15.41
C SER A 41 13.33 1.69 -15.00
N LEU A 42 13.53 1.91 -13.70
CA LEU A 42 14.40 2.98 -13.19
C LEU A 42 15.88 2.57 -13.09
N GLY A 43 16.17 1.27 -12.99
CA GLY A 43 17.53 0.73 -12.99
C GLY A 43 18.04 0.36 -11.60
N LYS A 44 19.31 0.63 -11.30
CA LYS A 44 19.96 0.24 -10.03
C LYS A 44 19.80 1.35 -8.99
N ASN A 45 19.78 0.98 -7.70
CA ASN A 45 19.70 1.87 -6.53
C ASN A 45 18.39 2.67 -6.42
N VAL A 46 17.27 2.07 -6.81
CA VAL A 46 15.94 2.68 -6.69
C VAL A 46 15.54 2.82 -5.23
N THR A 47 15.18 4.03 -4.81
CA THR A 47 14.75 4.34 -3.44
C THR A 47 13.22 4.26 -3.29
N GLN A 48 12.73 4.32 -2.04
CA GLN A 48 11.29 4.40 -1.76
C GLN A 48 10.66 5.68 -2.34
N GLU A 49 11.41 6.79 -2.35
CA GLU A 49 10.98 8.07 -2.90
C GLU A 49 10.87 8.03 -4.43
N ASP A 50 11.79 7.32 -5.10
CA ASP A 50 11.71 7.10 -6.55
C ASP A 50 10.47 6.27 -6.92
N ILE A 51 10.19 5.21 -6.16
CA ILE A 51 8.99 4.39 -6.34
C ILE A 51 7.73 5.24 -6.16
N GLU A 52 7.67 6.04 -5.09
CA GLU A 52 6.56 6.92 -4.78
C GLU A 52 6.30 7.93 -5.90
N LYS A 53 7.37 8.54 -6.45
CA LYS A 53 7.27 9.49 -7.55
C LYS A 53 6.67 8.86 -8.80
N GLU A 54 7.12 7.67 -9.18
CA GLU A 54 6.57 6.93 -10.32
C GLU A 54 5.11 6.51 -10.08
N MET A 55 4.79 6.06 -8.87
CA MET A 55 3.44 5.74 -8.49
C MET A 55 2.51 6.95 -8.53
N TRP A 56 2.94 8.10 -8.03
CA TRP A 56 2.19 9.36 -8.06
C TRP A 56 1.99 9.88 -9.47
N GLY A 57 2.95 9.64 -10.37
CA GLY A 57 2.86 10.00 -11.78
C GLY A 57 1.63 9.42 -12.48
N ALA A 58 1.19 8.23 -12.08
CA ALA A 58 0.04 7.54 -12.66
C ALA A 58 -1.30 8.25 -12.38
N ASP A 59 -2.11 8.42 -13.43
CA ASP A 59 -3.43 9.05 -13.31
C ASP A 59 -4.39 8.29 -12.38
N SER A 60 -4.24 6.97 -12.30
CA SER A 60 -5.01 6.13 -11.38
C SER A 60 -4.76 6.51 -9.92
N THR A 61 -3.52 6.80 -9.54
CA THR A 61 -3.14 7.23 -8.18
C THR A 61 -3.75 8.60 -7.87
N LYS A 62 -3.62 9.57 -8.79
CA LYS A 62 -4.23 10.90 -8.63
C LYS A 62 -5.76 10.84 -8.53
N LYS A 63 -6.39 9.93 -9.28
CA LYS A 63 -7.84 9.67 -9.18
C LYS A 63 -8.21 9.11 -7.81
N LEU A 64 -7.43 8.15 -7.31
CA LEU A 64 -7.63 7.58 -5.98
C LEU A 64 -7.51 8.66 -4.89
N PHE A 65 -6.47 9.50 -4.93
CA PHE A 65 -6.31 10.62 -4.01
C PHE A 65 -7.54 11.54 -3.95
N ARG A 66 -8.09 11.91 -5.11
CA ARG A 66 -9.32 12.73 -5.16
C ARG A 66 -10.52 12.00 -4.55
N ASN A 67 -10.64 10.69 -4.75
CA ASN A 67 -11.70 9.90 -4.14
C ASN A 67 -11.56 9.83 -2.61
N ILE A 68 -10.34 9.62 -2.11
CA ILE A 68 -10.04 9.62 -0.67
C ILE A 68 -10.44 10.96 -0.04
N LYS A 69 -10.03 12.07 -0.66
CA LYS A 69 -10.41 13.42 -0.21
C LYS A 69 -11.92 13.66 -0.21
N ARG A 70 -12.66 13.12 -1.18
CA ARG A 70 -14.12 13.26 -1.24
C ARG A 70 -14.83 12.44 -0.17
N ASN A 71 -14.22 11.33 0.25
CA ASN A 71 -14.80 10.41 1.22
C ASN A 71 -14.31 10.66 2.65
N ASP A 72 -13.56 11.74 2.89
CA ASP A 72 -12.90 12.06 4.16
C ASP A 72 -12.03 10.91 4.72
N GLY A 73 -11.50 10.05 3.85
CA GLY A 73 -10.66 8.93 4.27
C GLY A 73 -10.60 7.75 3.31
N LEU A 74 -9.92 6.67 3.75
CA LEU A 74 -9.96 5.37 3.09
C LEU A 74 -11.29 4.67 3.35
N LEU A 75 -11.80 4.00 2.32
CA LEU A 75 -12.91 3.07 2.46
C LEU A 75 -12.44 1.68 2.90
N GLU A 76 -11.18 1.34 2.60
CA GLU A 76 -10.58 0.03 2.86
C GLU A 76 -9.15 0.21 3.38
N GLU A 77 -8.77 -0.61 4.35
CA GLU A 77 -7.49 -0.58 5.05
C GLU A 77 -6.31 -1.02 4.16
N ILE A 78 -5.11 -0.55 4.49
CA ILE A 78 -3.86 -1.04 3.87
C ILE A 78 -3.45 -2.34 4.58
N ILE A 79 -3.11 -3.38 3.80
CA ILE A 79 -2.63 -4.64 4.37
C ILE A 79 -1.11 -4.62 4.42
N VAL A 80 -0.59 -4.74 5.64
CA VAL A 80 0.84 -4.71 5.92
C VAL A 80 1.31 -6.02 6.54
N LYS A 81 2.56 -6.38 6.23
CA LYS A 81 3.31 -7.40 6.97
C LYS A 81 4.55 -6.70 7.52
N ASP A 82 4.66 -6.66 8.85
CA ASP A 82 5.62 -5.78 9.54
C ASP A 82 5.39 -4.32 9.09
N ASN A 83 6.33 -3.72 8.38
CA ASN A 83 6.21 -2.38 7.79
C ASN A 83 6.05 -2.40 6.26
N LEU A 84 5.97 -3.57 5.63
CA LEU A 84 5.88 -3.72 4.18
C LEU A 84 4.42 -3.75 3.73
N VAL A 85 4.07 -2.88 2.77
CA VAL A 85 2.72 -2.83 2.19
C VAL A 85 2.55 -3.93 1.15
N ILE A 86 1.91 -5.02 1.56
CA ILE A 86 1.62 -6.17 0.69
C ILE A 86 0.46 -5.83 -0.25
N GLU A 87 -0.57 -5.16 0.26
CA GLU A 87 -1.71 -4.68 -0.52
C GLU A 87 -2.03 -3.22 -0.18
N GLY A 88 -2.35 -2.42 -1.22
CA GLY A 88 -2.66 -1.01 -1.03
C GLY A 88 -1.49 -0.06 -1.25
N ASN A 89 -0.44 -0.45 -1.98
CA ASN A 89 0.67 0.45 -2.35
C ASN A 89 0.18 1.78 -2.96
N THR A 90 -0.87 1.75 -3.81
CA THR A 90 -1.45 2.97 -4.39
C THR A 90 -2.16 3.84 -3.33
N ARG A 91 -2.74 3.22 -2.30
CA ARG A 91 -3.34 3.94 -1.16
C ARG A 91 -2.26 4.60 -0.31
N LEU A 92 -1.16 3.89 -0.05
CA LEU A 92 0.02 4.47 0.62
C LEU A 92 0.50 5.72 -0.13
N CYS A 93 0.78 5.58 -1.43
CA CYS A 93 1.23 6.69 -2.28
C CYS A 93 0.21 7.83 -2.37
N ALA A 94 -1.10 7.56 -2.29
CA ALA A 94 -2.10 8.61 -2.32
C ALA A 94 -2.17 9.40 -0.98
N TYR A 95 -1.68 8.84 0.13
CA TYR A 95 -1.70 9.49 1.44
C TYR A 95 -0.42 10.29 1.74
N ARG A 96 0.69 9.91 1.11
CA ARG A 96 2.00 10.57 1.24
C ARG A 96 2.19 11.62 0.15
#